data_AF-A0A349SBD5-F1
#
_entry.id   AF-A0A349SBD5-F1
#
_cell.length_a   1.000
_cell.length_b   1.000
_cell.length_c   1.000
_cell.angle_alpha   90.00
_cell.angle_beta   90.00
_cell.angle_gamma   90.00
#
_symmetry.space_group_name_H-M   'P 1'
#
loop_
_entity.id
_entity.type
_entity.pdbx_description
1 polymer ?
#
loop_
_entity_poly.entity_id
_entity_poly.type
_entity_poly.pdbx_seq_one_letter_code
_entity_poly.pdbx_strand_id
1 'polypeptide(L)'
;MLNFRTDNLRGDLYGGLTAGVVALPLALAFGEASGAGPIAGLYGAIFVGFFAALFGGTETQISGPTGPMIVVFAGVYATLNGEVELVFATVILAGVFQILFGVLKLGQYIKLVPYPVVSGFMSGIGCIIIALQFSRMFGREPEGGGTIPALAAIPGAVMDPNLVALGIAVVTLLI
;
A
#
# COMPACT_ATOMS: atom_id res chain seq x y z
N MET A 1 -19.12 14.54 11.40
CA MET A 1 -17.74 14.23 10.94
C MET A 1 -17.18 15.38 10.11
N LEU A 2 -17.94 15.92 9.15
CA LEU A 2 -17.57 17.13 8.41
C LEU A 2 -17.56 18.37 9.32
N ASN A 3 -16.41 18.66 9.92
CA ASN A 3 -16.16 19.86 10.70
C ASN A 3 -15.08 20.69 10.02
N PHE A 4 -15.47 21.42 8.96
CA PHE A 4 -14.53 22.27 8.24
C PHE A 4 -14.21 23.50 9.08
N ARG A 5 -12.96 23.59 9.53
CA ARG A 5 -12.43 24.78 10.20
C ARG A 5 -11.48 25.49 9.24
N THR A 6 -11.55 26.81 9.20
CA THR A 6 -10.75 27.65 8.31
C THR A 6 -9.62 28.38 9.05
N ASP A 7 -9.44 28.08 10.33
CA ASP A 7 -8.40 28.64 11.20
C ASP A 7 -6.99 28.19 10.82
N ASN A 8 -6.84 27.03 10.17
CA ASN A 8 -5.54 26.48 9.74
C ASN A 8 -5.37 26.29 8.22
N LEU A 9 -6.08 27.06 7.37
CA LEU A 9 -6.02 26.88 5.91
C LEU A 9 -4.60 26.85 5.33
N ARG A 10 -3.70 27.69 5.85
CA ARG A 10 -2.30 27.70 5.42
C ARG A 10 -1.60 26.39 5.78
N GLY A 11 -1.74 25.93 7.02
CA GLY A 11 -1.15 24.68 7.49
C GLY A 11 -1.71 23.47 6.74
N ASP A 12 -3.02 23.43 6.53
CA ASP A 12 -3.69 22.34 5.84
C ASP A 12 -3.27 22.25 4.37
N LEU A 13 -3.07 23.39 3.70
CA LEU A 13 -2.59 23.44 2.32
C LEU A 13 -1.15 22.92 2.20
N TYR A 14 -0.23 23.41 3.04
CA TYR A 14 1.17 22.94 3.00
C TYR A 14 1.30 21.48 3.45
N GLY A 15 0.52 21.07 4.46
CA GLY A 15 0.45 19.70 4.94
C GLY A 15 -0.09 18.76 3.87
N GLY A 16 -1.21 19.11 3.23
CA GLY A 16 -1.80 18.33 2.14
C GLY A 16 -0.89 18.24 0.91
N LEU A 17 -0.22 19.33 0.53
CA LEU A 17 0.75 19.32 -0.57
C LEU A 17 1.94 18.40 -0.26
N THR A 18 2.52 18.53 0.93
CA THR A 18 3.66 17.70 1.36
C THR A 18 3.26 16.23 1.43
N ALA A 19 2.10 15.93 2.01
CA ALA A 19 1.53 14.60 2.08
C ALA A 19 1.32 14.00 0.68
N GLY A 20 0.78 14.78 -0.26
CA GLY A 20 0.56 14.36 -1.64
C GLY A 20 1.87 14.03 -2.37
N VAL A 21 2.89 14.87 -2.22
CA VAL A 21 4.22 14.64 -2.81
C VAL A 21 4.86 13.35 -2.29
N VAL A 22 4.72 13.06 -0.99
CA VAL A 22 5.23 11.82 -0.38
C VAL A 22 4.37 10.60 -0.76
N ALA A 23 3.06 10.77 -0.88
CA ALA A 23 2.14 9.67 -1.19
C ALA A 23 2.22 9.22 -2.66
N LEU A 24 2.56 10.11 -3.59
CA LEU A 24 2.60 9.81 -5.03
C LEU A 24 3.53 8.65 -5.40
N PRO A 25 4.83 8.66 -5.03
CA PRO A 25 5.73 7.54 -5.31
C PRO A 25 5.27 6.24 -4.65
N LEU A 26 4.77 6.33 -3.41
CA LEU A 26 4.29 5.19 -2.65
C LEU A 26 3.09 4.52 -3.35
N ALA A 27 2.12 5.31 -3.81
CA ALA A 27 0.94 4.83 -4.50
C ALA A 27 1.28 4.12 -5.81
N LEU A 28 2.21 4.66 -6.59
CA LEU A 28 2.67 4.05 -7.84
C LEU A 28 3.39 2.71 -7.59
N ALA A 29 4.34 2.70 -6.65
CA ALA A 29 5.10 1.51 -6.30
C ALA A 29 4.19 0.39 -5.75
N PHE A 30 3.21 0.76 -4.93
CA PHE A 30 2.23 -0.16 -4.37
C PHE A 30 1.21 -0.66 -5.40
N GLY A 31 0.77 0.19 -6.33
CA GLY A 31 -0.05 -0.24 -7.46
C GLY A 31 0.66 -1.32 -8.27
N GLU A 32 1.92 -1.10 -8.61
CA GLU A 32 2.75 -2.08 -9.33
C GLU A 32 3.01 -3.36 -8.52
N ALA A 33 3.33 -3.26 -7.24
CA ALA A 33 3.55 -4.42 -6.38
C ALA A 33 2.28 -5.28 -6.18
N SER A 34 1.10 -4.70 -6.38
CA SER A 34 -0.18 -5.41 -6.25
C SER A 34 -0.56 -6.24 -7.48
N GLY A 35 0.09 -6.01 -8.62
CA GLY A 35 -0.25 -6.63 -9.90
C GLY A 35 -1.38 -5.95 -10.68
N ALA A 36 -2.07 -4.96 -10.08
CA ALA A 36 -3.11 -4.17 -10.76
C ALA A 36 -2.57 -2.96 -11.56
N GLY A 37 -1.27 -2.65 -11.40
CA GLY A 37 -0.58 -1.56 -12.10
C GLY A 37 -0.59 -0.23 -11.33
N PRO A 38 0.28 0.72 -11.71
CA PRO A 38 0.51 1.96 -10.96
C PRO A 38 -0.71 2.88 -10.98
N ILE A 39 -1.45 2.87 -12.09
CA ILE A 39 -2.64 3.70 -12.28
C ILE A 39 -3.71 3.34 -11.24
N ALA A 40 -3.90 2.04 -10.96
CA ALA A 40 -4.82 1.58 -9.93
C ALA A 40 -4.40 2.06 -8.53
N GLY A 41 -3.09 2.02 -8.23
CA GLY A 41 -2.53 2.55 -6.99
C GLY A 41 -2.76 4.06 -6.83
N LEU A 42 -2.55 4.82 -7.90
CA LEU A 42 -2.78 6.28 -7.93
C LEU A 42 -4.25 6.63 -7.68
N TYR A 43 -5.18 6.01 -8.42
CA TYR A 43 -6.60 6.22 -8.20
C TYR A 43 -7.04 5.77 -6.80
N GLY A 44 -6.50 4.65 -6.32
CA GLY A 44 -6.71 4.18 -4.95
C GLY A 44 -6.32 5.24 -3.92
N ALA A 45 -5.13 5.83 -4.04
CA ALA A 45 -4.66 6.88 -3.15
C ALA A 45 -5.57 8.12 -3.19
N ILE A 46 -5.98 8.57 -4.38
CA ILE A 46 -6.85 9.74 -4.54
C ILE A 46 -8.21 9.50 -3.92
N PHE A 47 -8.91 8.41 -4.30
CA PHE A 47 -10.27 8.17 -3.84
C PHE A 47 -10.33 7.78 -2.37
N VAL A 48 -9.44 6.90 -1.90
CA VAL A 48 -9.38 6.52 -0.48
C VAL A 48 -9.00 7.74 0.36
N GLY A 49 -7.99 8.51 -0.06
CA GLY A 49 -7.59 9.73 0.64
C GLY A 49 -8.72 10.74 0.74
N PHE A 50 -9.40 11.02 -0.37
CA PHE A 50 -10.51 11.98 -0.40
C PHE A 50 -11.69 11.54 0.48
N PHE A 51 -12.22 10.33 0.28
CA PHE A 51 -13.41 9.88 1.00
C PHE A 51 -13.14 9.58 2.48
N ALA A 52 -11.96 9.06 2.81
CA ALA A 52 -11.59 8.85 4.21
C ALA A 52 -11.31 10.17 4.94
N ALA A 53 -10.76 11.20 4.29
CA ALA A 53 -10.63 12.52 4.91
C ALA A 53 -11.99 13.19 5.10
N LEU A 54 -12.91 13.03 4.13
CA LEU A 54 -14.24 13.64 4.17
C LEU A 54 -15.15 12.99 5.22
N PHE A 55 -15.20 11.66 5.26
CA PHE A 55 -16.10 10.91 6.14
C PHE A 55 -15.40 10.29 7.35
N GLY A 56 -14.10 10.54 7.53
CA GLY A 56 -13.29 10.00 8.63
C GLY A 56 -13.49 10.72 9.95
N GLY A 57 -12.91 10.13 11.00
CA GLY A 57 -13.04 10.60 12.39
C GLY A 57 -11.77 11.21 12.96
N THR A 58 -10.73 11.41 12.14
CA THR A 58 -9.42 11.89 12.58
C THR A 58 -8.92 12.97 11.63
N GLU A 59 -8.76 14.19 12.14
CA GLU A 59 -8.56 15.42 11.33
C GLU A 59 -7.25 15.39 10.51
N THR A 60 -6.18 14.80 11.03
CA THR A 60 -4.85 14.79 10.39
C THR A 60 -4.49 13.45 9.75
N GLN A 61 -5.43 12.50 9.66
CA GLN A 61 -5.15 11.17 9.15
C GLN A 61 -5.11 11.15 7.62
N ILE A 62 -3.95 10.80 7.05
CA ILE A 62 -3.79 10.57 5.62
C ILE A 62 -4.12 9.11 5.34
N SER A 63 -5.03 8.88 4.39
CA SER A 63 -5.44 7.53 3.99
C SER A 63 -5.05 7.26 2.54
N GLY A 64 -4.70 6.02 2.25
CA GLY A 64 -4.28 5.58 0.92
C GLY A 64 -3.88 4.10 0.94
N PRO A 65 -3.39 3.56 -0.20
CA PRO A 65 -2.84 2.22 -0.25
C PRO A 65 -1.64 2.10 0.70
N THR A 66 -1.62 1.06 1.51
CA THR A 66 -0.55 0.78 2.48
C THR A 66 0.07 -0.58 2.20
N GLY A 67 1.33 -0.79 2.61
CA GLY A 67 2.01 -2.08 2.44
C GLY A 67 1.18 -3.31 2.84
N PRO A 68 0.54 -3.34 4.04
CA PRO A 68 -0.33 -4.43 4.45
C PRO A 68 -1.49 -4.69 3.48
N MET A 69 -2.16 -3.62 3.05
CA MET A 69 -3.30 -3.71 2.12
C MET A 69 -2.85 -4.28 0.77
N ILE A 70 -1.67 -3.91 0.30
CA ILE A 70 -1.13 -4.36 -0.99
C ILE A 70 -0.75 -5.83 -0.96
N VAL A 71 -0.15 -6.32 0.13
CA VAL A 71 0.16 -7.75 0.27
C VAL A 71 -1.11 -8.60 0.22
N VAL A 72 -2.16 -8.18 0.92
CA VAL A 72 -3.46 -8.88 0.89
C VAL A 72 -4.10 -8.77 -0.50
N PHE A 73 -4.08 -7.58 -1.10
CA PHE A 73 -4.63 -7.33 -2.43
C PHE A 73 -3.94 -8.20 -3.48
N ALA A 74 -2.61 -8.29 -3.48
CA ALA A 74 -1.85 -9.14 -4.40
C ALA A 74 -2.25 -10.61 -4.26
N GLY A 75 -2.48 -11.08 -3.03
CA GLY A 75 -2.99 -12.43 -2.77
C GLY A 75 -4.40 -12.66 -3.35
N VAL A 76 -5.30 -11.69 -3.17
CA VAL A 76 -6.66 -11.74 -3.75
C VAL A 76 -6.60 -11.70 -5.28
N TYR A 77 -5.79 -10.81 -5.85
CA TYR A 77 -5.60 -10.67 -7.30
C TYR A 77 -5.09 -11.98 -7.92
N ALA A 78 -4.10 -12.61 -7.30
CA ALA A 78 -3.58 -13.90 -7.73
C ALA A 78 -4.62 -15.03 -7.59
N THR A 79 -5.39 -15.06 -6.50
CA THR A 79 -6.41 -16.10 -6.25
C THR A 79 -7.57 -16.00 -7.25
N LEU A 80 -7.90 -14.79 -7.70
CA LEU A 80 -8.98 -14.53 -8.65
C LEU A 80 -8.49 -14.49 -10.10
N ASN A 81 -7.31 -15.07 -10.40
CA ASN A 81 -6.72 -15.13 -11.75
C ASN A 81 -6.58 -13.78 -12.46
N GLY A 82 -6.44 -12.69 -11.70
CA GLY A 82 -6.38 -11.33 -12.25
C GLY A 82 -7.71 -10.81 -12.81
N GLU A 83 -8.85 -11.43 -12.49
CA GLU A 83 -10.17 -10.93 -12.86
C GLU A 83 -10.49 -9.63 -12.11
N VAL A 84 -10.18 -8.51 -12.77
CA VAL A 84 -10.28 -7.16 -12.22
C VAL A 84 -11.66 -6.86 -11.63
N GLU A 85 -12.73 -7.34 -12.26
CA GLU A 85 -14.11 -7.16 -11.79
C GLU A 85 -14.36 -7.78 -10.41
N LEU A 86 -13.89 -9.01 -10.19
CA LEU A 86 -14.04 -9.71 -8.92
C LEU A 86 -13.16 -9.10 -7.82
N VAL A 87 -11.96 -8.64 -8.20
CA VAL A 87 -11.06 -7.95 -7.27
C VAL A 87 -11.68 -6.63 -6.81
N PHE A 88 -12.21 -5.81 -7.73
CA PHE A 88 -12.93 -4.58 -7.37
C PHE A 88 -14.18 -4.85 -6.54
N ALA A 89 -14.95 -5.89 -6.85
CA ALA A 89 -16.09 -6.31 -6.03
C ALA A 89 -15.67 -6.66 -4.59
N THR A 90 -14.52 -7.32 -4.43
CA THR A 90 -13.94 -7.63 -3.11
C THR A 90 -13.57 -6.37 -2.34
N VAL A 91 -12.99 -5.37 -3.01
CA VAL A 91 -12.65 -4.07 -2.38
C VAL A 91 -13.91 -3.33 -1.94
N ILE A 92 -14.95 -3.30 -2.78
CA ILE A 92 -16.24 -2.69 -2.44
C ILE A 92 -16.84 -3.39 -1.22
N LEU A 93 -16.84 -4.73 -1.20
CA LEU A 93 -17.35 -5.51 -0.08
C LEU A 93 -16.58 -5.25 1.21
N ALA A 94 -15.25 -5.13 1.14
CA ALA A 94 -14.43 -4.75 2.28
C ALA A 94 -14.83 -3.36 2.83
N GLY A 95 -15.10 -2.39 1.95
CA GLY A 95 -15.60 -1.06 2.34
C GLY A 95 -16.97 -1.13 3.02
N VAL A 96 -17.89 -1.95 2.51
CA VAL A 96 -19.20 -2.19 3.15
C VAL A 96 -19.04 -2.77 4.55
N PHE A 97 -18.15 -3.75 4.74
CA PHE A 97 -17.87 -4.29 6.07
C PHE A 97 -17.24 -3.25 7.01
N GLN A 98 -16.34 -2.40 6.51
CA GLN A 98 -15.76 -1.32 7.31
C GLN A 98 -16.83 -0.31 7.78
N ILE A 99 -17.77 0.07 6.90
CA ILE A 99 -18.91 0.93 7.26
C ILE A 99 -19.78 0.24 8.32
N LEU A 100 -20.10 -1.04 8.14
CA LEU A 100 -20.89 -1.82 9.08
C LEU A 100 -20.22 -1.88 10.47
N PHE A 101 -18.91 -2.15 10.52
CA PHE A 101 -18.15 -2.16 11.77
C PHE A 101 -18.10 -0.78 12.43
N GLY A 102 -18.06 0.30 11.65
CA GLY A 102 -18.16 1.67 12.13
C GLY A 102 -19.51 1.96 12.78
N VAL A 103 -20.62 1.60 12.13
CA VAL A 103 -21.99 1.78 12.64
C VAL A 103 -22.23 0.94 13.90
N LEU A 104 -21.74 -0.30 13.92
CA LEU A 104 -21.82 -1.18 15.09
C LEU A 104 -20.82 -0.82 16.21
N LYS A 105 -19.99 0.22 16.02
CA LYS A 105 -18.96 0.68 16.96
C LYS A 105 -17.94 -0.41 17.35
N LEU A 106 -17.71 -1.37 16.45
CA LEU A 106 -16.77 -2.47 16.67
C LEU A 106 -15.29 -2.02 16.61
N GLY A 107 -15.03 -0.81 16.09
CA GLY A 107 -13.68 -0.24 16.05
C GLY A 107 -12.99 -0.13 17.41
N GLN A 108 -13.75 -0.05 18.52
CA GLN A 108 -13.17 0.00 19.86
C GLN A 108 -12.40 -1.26 20.25
N TYR A 109 -12.76 -2.42 19.69
CA TYR A 109 -12.13 -3.70 20.00
C TYR A 109 -10.75 -3.84 19.35
N ILE A 110 -10.42 -3.04 18.33
CA ILE A 110 -9.08 -3.00 17.73
C ILE A 110 -8.01 -2.64 18.77
N LYS A 111 -8.37 -1.88 19.81
CA LYS A 111 -7.48 -1.53 20.93
C LYS A 111 -7.06 -2.74 21.78
N LEU A 112 -7.74 -3.88 21.65
CA LEU A 112 -7.42 -5.11 22.38
C LEU A 112 -6.33 -5.94 21.70
N VAL A 113 -5.92 -5.60 20.47
CA VAL A 113 -4.85 -6.32 19.77
C VAL A 113 -3.53 -6.06 20.50
N PRO A 114 -2.83 -7.11 20.99
CA PRO A 114 -1.58 -6.92 21.72
C PRO A 114 -0.50 -6.30 20.84
N TYR A 115 0.33 -5.43 21.44
CA TYR A 115 1.48 -4.82 20.76
C TYR A 115 2.40 -5.83 20.04
N PRO A 116 2.75 -7.00 20.63
CA PRO A 116 3.58 -7.99 19.93
C PRO A 116 2.95 -8.50 18.63
N VAL A 117 1.62 -8.59 18.54
CA VAL A 117 0.92 -9.03 17.33
C VAL A 117 1.01 -7.98 16.25
N VAL A 118 0.76 -6.72 16.58
CA VAL A 118 0.87 -5.60 15.63
C VAL A 118 2.32 -5.46 15.15
N SER A 119 3.28 -5.51 16.07
CA SER A 119 4.70 -5.44 15.74
C SER A 119 5.14 -6.60 14.85
N GLY A 120 4.77 -7.84 15.18
CA GLY A 120 5.12 -9.01 14.37
C GLY A 120 4.50 -8.96 12.97
N PHE A 121 3.23 -8.54 12.87
CA PHE A 121 2.54 -8.36 11.59
C PHE A 121 3.21 -7.30 10.72
N MET A 122 3.53 -6.12 11.27
CA MET A 122 4.26 -5.06 10.54
C MET A 122 5.65 -5.51 10.09
N SER A 123 6.42 -6.17 10.95
CA SER A 123 7.74 -6.70 10.59
C SER A 123 7.65 -7.77 9.50
N GLY A 124 6.65 -8.65 9.56
CA GLY A 124 6.41 -9.66 8.52
C GLY A 124 6.10 -9.04 7.16
N ILE A 125 5.28 -7.99 7.13
CA ILE A 125 5.00 -7.23 5.90
C ILE A 125 6.26 -6.52 5.38
N GLY A 126 7.08 -5.98 6.27
CA GLY A 126 8.40 -5.43 5.91
C GLY A 126 9.27 -6.47 5.19
N CYS A 127 9.36 -7.68 5.72
CA CYS A 127 10.09 -8.79 5.08
C CYS A 127 9.50 -9.15 3.72
N ILE A 128 8.16 -9.17 3.57
CA ILE A 128 7.49 -9.43 2.30
C ILE A 128 7.82 -8.34 1.27
N ILE A 129 7.78 -7.06 1.66
CA ILE A 129 8.11 -5.95 0.77
C ILE A 129 9.57 -6.06 0.31
N ILE A 130 10.51 -6.33 1.23
CA ILE A 130 11.92 -6.53 0.89
C ILE A 130 12.05 -7.68 -0.12
N ALA A 131 11.40 -8.82 0.11
CA ALA A 131 11.41 -9.95 -0.80
C ALA A 131 10.88 -9.59 -2.20
N LEU A 132 9.78 -8.84 -2.28
CA LEU A 132 9.18 -8.39 -3.55
C LEU A 132 10.08 -7.42 -4.34
N GLN A 133 10.90 -6.62 -3.65
CA GLN A 133 11.78 -5.63 -4.29
C GLN A 133 13.20 -6.14 -4.55
N PHE A 134 13.64 -7.20 -3.86
CA PHE A 134 15.04 -7.62 -3.90
C PHE A 134 15.51 -8.01 -5.30
N SER A 135 14.74 -8.81 -6.05
CA SER A 135 15.08 -9.18 -7.44
C SER A 135 15.08 -7.96 -8.38
N ARG A 136 14.11 -7.04 -8.18
CA ARG A 136 13.95 -5.80 -8.95
C ARG A 136 15.13 -4.84 -8.75
N MET A 137 15.74 -4.84 -7.56
CA MET A 137 16.96 -4.08 -7.28
C MET A 137 18.12 -4.44 -8.22
N PHE A 138 18.19 -5.68 -8.69
CA PHE A 138 19.18 -6.14 -9.67
C PHE A 138 18.68 -6.03 -11.13
N GLY A 139 17.55 -5.37 -11.36
CA GLY A 139 16.95 -5.15 -12.69
C GLY A 139 16.31 -6.38 -13.31
N ARG A 140 15.83 -7.33 -12.48
CA ARG A 140 15.07 -8.50 -12.93
C ARG A 140 13.66 -8.48 -12.38
N GLU A 141 12.70 -8.81 -13.23
CA GLU A 141 11.32 -9.03 -12.82
C GLU A 141 11.10 -10.52 -12.51
N PRO A 142 10.52 -10.85 -11.35
CA PRO A 142 10.12 -12.22 -11.05
C PRO A 142 9.07 -12.75 -12.05
N GLU A 143 9.20 -14.02 -12.43
CA GLU A 143 8.16 -14.69 -13.22
C GLU A 143 6.95 -15.00 -12.33
N GLY A 144 5.90 -14.19 -12.47
CA GLY A 144 4.65 -14.33 -11.70
C GLY A 144 4.55 -13.37 -10.50
N GLY A 145 3.33 -13.23 -9.99
CA GLY A 145 3.02 -12.34 -8.86
C GLY A 145 3.17 -13.01 -7.50
N GLY A 146 3.54 -12.22 -6.49
CA GLY A 146 3.54 -12.63 -5.08
C GLY A 146 4.92 -12.96 -4.50
N THR A 147 4.94 -13.29 -3.21
CA THR A 147 6.17 -13.39 -2.41
C THR A 147 7.04 -14.61 -2.77
N ILE A 148 6.42 -15.76 -3.04
CA ILE A 148 7.16 -17.00 -3.32
C ILE A 148 7.94 -16.91 -4.64
N PRO A 149 7.33 -16.50 -5.77
CA PRO A 149 8.07 -16.28 -7.01
C PRO A 149 9.16 -15.22 -6.87
N ALA A 150 8.89 -14.14 -6.12
CA ALA A 150 9.88 -13.09 -5.88
C ALA A 150 11.13 -13.60 -5.15
N LEU A 151 10.97 -14.46 -4.13
CA LEU A 151 12.09 -15.10 -3.44
C LEU A 151 12.85 -16.06 -4.35
N ALA A 152 12.13 -16.86 -5.16
CA ALA A 152 12.74 -17.81 -6.08
C ALA A 152 13.58 -17.13 -7.18
N ALA A 153 13.23 -15.88 -7.55
CA ALA A 153 13.94 -15.10 -8.55
C ALA A 153 15.25 -14.45 -8.03
N ILE A 154 15.48 -14.42 -6.71
CA ILE A 154 16.66 -13.74 -6.12
C ILE A 154 17.99 -14.32 -6.60
N PRO A 155 18.23 -15.65 -6.54
CA PRO A 155 19.52 -16.21 -6.93
C PRO A 155 19.90 -15.88 -8.37
N GLY A 156 18.94 -15.99 -9.30
CA GLY A 156 19.16 -15.65 -10.71
C GLY A 156 19.45 -14.16 -10.92
N ALA A 157 18.76 -13.29 -10.18
CA ALA A 157 18.96 -11.85 -10.26
C ALA A 157 20.34 -11.41 -9.75
N VAL A 158 20.88 -12.09 -8.74
CA VAL A 158 22.23 -11.84 -8.20
C VAL A 158 23.32 -12.36 -9.15
N MET A 159 23.08 -13.47 -9.85
CA MET A 159 24.06 -14.07 -10.75
C MET A 159 24.25 -13.28 -12.05
N ASP A 160 23.24 -12.57 -12.54
CA ASP A 160 23.31 -11.78 -13.77
C ASP A 160 22.64 -10.40 -13.60
N PRO A 161 23.28 -9.50 -12.82
CA PRO A 161 22.68 -8.25 -12.43
C PRO A 161 22.77 -7.19 -13.53
N ASN A 162 21.71 -6.41 -13.69
CA ASN A 162 21.77 -5.16 -14.45
C ASN A 162 22.46 -4.09 -13.60
N LEU A 163 23.71 -3.75 -13.95
CA LEU A 163 24.53 -2.80 -13.20
C LEU A 163 23.93 -1.38 -13.13
N VAL A 164 23.18 -0.97 -14.15
CA VAL A 164 22.52 0.35 -14.17
C VAL A 164 21.37 0.38 -13.17
N ALA A 165 20.52 -0.64 -13.19
CA ALA A 165 19.40 -0.77 -12.24
C ALA A 165 19.92 -0.86 -10.80
N LEU A 166 20.96 -1.66 -10.56
CA LEU A 166 21.60 -1.79 -9.26
C LEU A 166 22.19 -0.46 -8.78
N GLY A 167 22.86 0.28 -9.67
CA GLY A 167 23.40 1.61 -9.36
C GLY A 167 22.31 2.61 -8.94
N ILE A 168 21.20 2.66 -9.69
CA ILE A 168 20.05 3.51 -9.37
C ILE A 168 19.46 3.13 -8.00
N ALA A 169 19.29 1.84 -7.74
CA ALA A 169 18.70 1.36 -6.50
C ALA A 169 19.58 1.67 -5.28
N VAL A 170 20.89 1.47 -5.38
CA VAL A 170 21.84 1.82 -4.30
C VAL A 170 21.83 3.32 -4.02
N VAL A 171 21.86 4.16 -5.06
CA VAL A 171 21.79 5.62 -4.88
C VAL A 171 20.46 6.01 -4.23
N THR A 172 19.34 5.39 -4.63
CA THR A 172 18.02 5.64 -4.05
C THR A 172 17.95 5.26 -2.57
N LEU A 173 18.64 4.19 -2.15
CA LEU A 173 18.71 3.77 -0.75
C LEU A 173 19.63 4.64 0.12
N LEU A 174 20.58 5.37 -0.49
CA LEU A 174 21.53 6.23 0.21
C LEU A 174 21.00 7.65 0.47
N ILE A 175 19.99 8.09 -0.28
CA ILE A 175 19.35 9.41 -0.17
C ILE A 175 18.11 9.30 0.71
#